data_AF-G6YG46-F1
#
_entry.id   AF-G6YG46-F1
#
_cell.length_a   1.000
_cell.length_b   1.000
_cell.length_c   1.000
_cell.angle_alpha   90.00
_cell.angle_beta   90.00
_cell.angle_gamma   90.00
#
_symmetry.space_group_name_H-M   'P 1'
#
loop_
_entity.id
_entity.type
_entity.pdbx_description
1 polymer ?
#
loop_
_entity_poly.entity_id
_entity_poly.type
_entity_poly.pdbx_seq_one_letter_code
_entity_poly.pdbx_strand_id
1 'polypeptide(L)' 'MPDNALPLVISAPEPRTLDLIFTPPQLALFRKKYRIVETTPEGVAGLPPDVLAAARYIVGQPPIAPET' A
#
# COMPACT_ATOMS: atom_id res chain seq x y z
N MET A 1 5.39 -21.74 1.83
CA MET A 1 5.15 -20.46 1.13
C MET A 1 5.13 -19.42 2.23
N PRO A 2 5.95 -18.35 2.20
CA PRO A 2 6.23 -17.60 3.41
C PRO A 2 4.91 -17.15 4.02
N ASP A 3 4.70 -17.60 5.25
CA ASP A 3 3.51 -17.48 6.07
C ASP A 3 3.25 -16.03 6.39
N ASN A 4 2.84 -15.30 5.37
CA ASN A 4 2.58 -13.91 5.49
C ASN A 4 1.10 -13.72 5.84
N ALA A 5 0.77 -13.99 7.10
CA ALA A 5 -0.60 -14.05 7.60
C ALA A 5 -1.40 -12.75 7.38
N LEU A 6 -0.72 -11.61 7.20
CA LEU A 6 -1.36 -10.30 7.03
C LEU A 6 -1.28 -9.82 5.57
N PRO A 7 -2.41 -9.44 4.94
CA PRO A 7 -2.43 -8.95 3.57
C PRO A 7 -1.53 -7.71 3.41
N LEU A 8 -0.84 -7.61 2.26
CA LEU A 8 0.00 -6.47 1.92
C LEU A 8 -0.84 -5.37 1.25
N VAL A 9 -0.58 -4.14 1.66
CA VAL A 9 -1.22 -2.93 1.15
C VAL A 9 -0.14 -1.97 0.69
N ILE A 10 -0.22 -1.52 -0.56
CA ILE A 10 0.62 -0.44 -1.07
C ILE A 10 -0.09 0.87 -0.78
N SER A 11 0.59 1.81 -0.13
CA SER A 11 0.03 3.11 0.24
C SER A 11 0.73 4.19 -0.56
N ALA A 12 -0.01 4.81 -1.48
CA ALA A 12 0.38 5.96 -2.29
C ALA A 12 -0.70 7.07 -2.25
N PRO A 13 -1.00 7.66 -1.08
CA PRO A 13 -2.16 8.52 -0.85
C PRO A 13 -1.99 9.98 -1.32
N GLU A 14 -0.87 10.36 -1.94
CA GLU A 14 -0.61 11.76 -2.32
C GLU A 14 -1.74 12.36 -3.18
N PRO A 15 -2.09 13.65 -2.98
CA PRO A 15 -1.42 14.65 -2.11
C PRO A 15 -1.81 14.57 -0.61
N ARG A 16 -2.53 13.51 -0.20
CA ARG A 16 -2.91 13.26 1.20
C ARG A 16 -1.92 12.31 1.87
N THR A 17 -2.02 12.18 3.19
CA THR A 17 -1.22 11.24 3.98
C THR A 17 -2.15 10.27 4.72
N LEU A 18 -1.62 9.11 5.14
CA LEU A 18 -2.38 8.17 5.97
C LEU A 18 -2.87 8.83 7.27
N ASP A 19 -2.07 9.71 7.87
CA ASP A 19 -2.42 10.45 9.08
C ASP A 19 -3.59 11.42 8.88
N LEU A 20 -3.73 11.97 7.66
CA LEU A 20 -4.83 12.88 7.34
C LEU A 20 -6.15 12.15 7.05
N ILE A 21 -6.08 10.93 6.51
CA ILE A 21 -7.27 10.15 6.14
C ILE A 21 -7.71 9.13 7.20
N PHE A 22 -6.84 8.82 8.17
CA PHE A 22 -7.17 7.94 9.30
C PHE A 22 -7.13 8.70 10.61
N THR A 23 -8.09 8.43 11.49
CA THR A 23 -7.95 8.82 12.89
C THR A 23 -6.82 8.00 13.55
N PRO A 24 -6.11 8.53 14.57
CA PRO A 24 -5.00 7.83 15.23
C PRO A 24 -5.31 6.38 15.66
N PRO A 25 -6.46 6.06 16.30
CA PRO A 25 -6.77 4.67 16.65
C PRO A 25 -6.99 3.77 15.42
N GLN A 26 -7.55 4.31 14.34
CA GLN A 26 -7.77 3.55 13.10
C GLN A 26 -6.46 3.32 12.35
N LEU A 27 -5.53 4.29 12.34
CA LEU A 27 -4.20 4.12 11.75
C LEU A 27 -3.41 3.02 12.48
N ALA A 28 -3.50 2.97 13.82
CA ALA A 28 -2.88 1.92 14.61
C ALA A 28 -3.47 0.53 14.30
N LEU A 29 -4.81 0.44 14.17
CA LEU A 29 -5.47 -0.79 13.76
C LEU A 29 -5.09 -1.22 12.34
N PHE A 30 -4.97 -0.27 11.41
CA PHE A 30 -4.56 -0.51 10.03
C PHE A 30 -3.13 -1.08 9.99
N ARG A 31 -2.18 -0.45 10.68
CA ARG A 31 -0.80 -0.93 10.81
C ARG A 31 -0.67 -2.29 11.51
N LYS A 32 -1.63 -2.66 12.35
CA LYS A 32 -1.67 -3.97 13.04
C LYS A 32 -2.25 -5.08 12.17
N LYS A 33 -3.21 -4.77 11.29
CA LYS A 33 -3.93 -5.75 10.45
C LYS A 33 -3.31 -5.97 9.07
N TYR A 34 -2.48 -5.05 8.62
CA TYR A 34 -1.93 -5.05 7.27
C TYR A 34 -0.43 -4.83 7.30
N ARG A 35 0.28 -5.42 6.33
CA ARG A 35 1.63 -4.99 6.00
C ARG A 35 1.53 -3.83 5.04
N ILE A 36 2.05 -2.67 5.40
CA ILE A 36 1.92 -1.46 4.60
C ILE A 36 3.27 -1.13 3.99
N VAL A 37 3.29 -0.98 2.67
CA VAL A 37 4.43 -0.46 1.92
C VAL A 37 4.08 0.95 1.48
N GLU A 38 4.70 1.96 2.10
CA GLU A 38 4.49 3.36 1.74
C GLU A 38 5.40 3.75 0.55
N THR A 39 4.82 4.38 -0.46
CA THR A 39 5.51 4.85 -1.67
C THR A 39 4.79 6.06 -2.24
N THR A 40 5.39 6.74 -3.22
CA THR A 40 4.71 7.78 -4.01
C THR A 40 3.86 7.14 -5.11
N PRO A 41 2.85 7.85 -5.64
CA PRO A 41 2.04 7.40 -6.79
C PRO A 41 2.89 6.94 -7.97
N GLU A 42 3.91 7.72 -8.32
CA GLU A 42 4.84 7.44 -9.42
C GLU A 42 5.79 6.27 -9.09
N GLY A 43 6.12 6.08 -7.82
CA GLY A 43 7.00 5.02 -7.34
C GLY A 43 6.35 3.64 -7.29
N VAL A 44 5.02 3.53 -7.39
CA VAL A 44 4.31 2.24 -7.33
C VAL A 44 4.81 1.28 -8.41
N ALA A 45 4.98 1.75 -9.65
CA ALA A 45 5.45 0.92 -10.77
C ALA A 45 6.91 0.44 -10.59
N GLY A 46 7.70 1.15 -9.78
CA GLY A 46 9.09 0.79 -9.49
C GLY A 46 9.26 -0.17 -8.30
N LEU A 47 8.17 -0.58 -7.65
CA LEU A 47 8.24 -1.54 -6.55
C LEU A 47 8.71 -2.91 -7.03
N PRO A 48 9.40 -3.70 -6.16
CA PRO A 48 9.84 -5.04 -6.52
C PRO A 48 8.65 -5.91 -6.98
N PRO A 49 8.84 -6.78 -7.99
CA PRO A 49 7.74 -7.61 -8.52
C PRO A 49 7.13 -8.54 -7.47
N ASP A 50 7.90 -8.99 -6.47
CA ASP A 50 7.38 -9.77 -5.33
C ASP A 50 6.39 -8.95 -4.47
N VAL A 51 6.68 -7.66 -4.25
CA VAL A 51 5.80 -6.76 -3.50
C VAL A 51 4.53 -6.48 -4.29
N LEU A 52 4.65 -6.22 -5.60
CA LEU A 52 3.51 -6.00 -6.49
C LEU A 52 2.61 -7.25 -6.57
N ALA A 53 3.20 -8.43 -6.69
CA ALA A 53 2.47 -9.70 -6.73
C ALA A 53 1.80 -10.04 -5.37
N ALA A 54 2.40 -9.62 -4.25
CA ALA A 54 1.85 -9.85 -2.91
C ALA A 54 0.80 -8.80 -2.49
N ALA A 55 0.73 -7.65 -3.19
CA ALA A 55 -0.19 -6.57 -2.86
C ALA A 55 -1.64 -6.98 -3.10
N ARG A 56 -2.46 -6.89 -2.04
CA ARG A 56 -3.90 -7.19 -2.11
C ARG A 56 -4.74 -5.93 -2.27
N TYR A 57 -4.26 -4.81 -1.76
CA TYR A 57 -4.95 -3.52 -1.80
C TYR A 57 -3.96 -2.40 -2.10
N ILE A 58 -4.49 -1.32 -2.68
CA ILE A 58 -3.77 -0.07 -2.91
C ILE A 58 -4.59 1.05 -2.23
N VAL A 59 -3.93 1.86 -1.40
CA VAL A 59 -4.52 3.06 -0.78
C VAL A 59 -3.99 4.28 -1.51
N GLY A 60 -4.89 5.00 -2.17
CA GLY A 60 -4.54 6.13 -3.03
C GLY A 60 -4.92 5.86 -4.48
N GLN A 61 -4.39 6.70 -5.38
CA GLN A 61 -4.77 6.66 -6.79
C GLN A 61 -3.53 6.79 -7.68
N PRO A 62 -2.60 5.81 -7.62
CA PRO A 62 -1.42 5.83 -8.47
C PRO A 62 -1.78 5.65 -9.94
N PRO A 63 -0.98 6.20 -10.87
CA PRO A 63 -1.08 5.87 -12.28
C PRO A 63 -0.76 4.37 -12.47
N ILE A 64 -1.76 3.61 -12.94
CA ILE A 64 -1.61 2.19 -13.29
C ILE A 64 -1.89 2.06 -14.78
N ALA A 65 -0.88 1.69 -15.55
CA ALA A 65 -1.01 1.38 -16.96
C ALA A 65 -0.95 -0.15 -17.15
N PRO A 66 -1.73 -0.73 -18.08
CA PRO A 66 -1.50 -2.10 -18.49
C PRO A 66 -0.09 -2.21 -19.09
N GLU A 67 0.65 -3.23 -18.69
CA GLU A 67 1.84 -3.65 -19.43
C GLU A 67 1.35 -4.17 -20.79
N THR A 68 1.89 -3.61 -21.89
CA THR A 68 1.57 -4.04 -23.27
C THR A 68 2.54 -5.11 -23.71
#